data_AF-A0ABD1XYM7-F1
#
_entry.id   AF-A0ABD1XYM7-F1
#
_cell.length_a   1.000
_cell.length_b   1.000
_cell.length_c   1.000
_cell.angle_alpha   90.00
_cell.angle_beta   90.00
_cell.angle_gamma   90.00
#
_symmetry.space_group_name_H-M   'P 1'
#
loop_
_entity.id
_entity.type
_entity.pdbx_description
1 polymer ?
#
loop_
_entity_poly.entity_id
_entity_poly.type
_entity_poly.pdbx_seq_one_letter_code
_entity_poly.pdbx_strand_id
1 'polypeptide(L)'
;MLSEEDAAVEKFLQLKVTSDVREKEFNHHEESRLNHGIFSLLPRLVRGIHLAVIDHITSMPSILLPVKEMVSLCRSHGVEQVLVDGAHALGNVEHLDRLHHPVVSTTHGEGLAAERAWVGTRDYSAQLAVSAAEEFIQRENGGLETLRRFNHNSAVAMGNLLANERGTVRGAPAEMAAAMVMIYTTKKTIWSFRTLSSLLPENVPTCRFYNVPAMKSL
;
A
#
# COMPACT_ATOMS: atom_id res chain seq x y z
N MET A 1 -14.38 -26.76 18.96
CA MET A 1 -15.46 -25.87 18.49
C MET A 1 -14.79 -24.54 18.19
N LEU A 2 -14.62 -24.23 16.90
CA LEU A 2 -14.12 -22.92 16.48
C LEU A 2 -15.23 -21.90 16.76
N SER A 3 -14.90 -20.77 17.39
CA SER A 3 -15.87 -19.67 17.51
C SER A 3 -16.15 -19.10 16.12
N GLU A 4 -17.33 -18.49 15.91
CA GLU A 4 -17.68 -17.85 14.63
C GLU A 4 -16.63 -16.78 14.19
N GLU A 5 -15.79 -16.34 15.12
CA GLU A 5 -14.69 -15.37 14.99
C GLU A 5 -13.44 -15.96 14.32
N ASP A 6 -13.04 -17.19 14.66
CA ASP A 6 -11.92 -17.91 14.05
C ASP A 6 -12.21 -18.18 12.56
N ALA A 7 -13.47 -18.48 12.23
CA ALA A 7 -13.92 -18.74 10.87
C ALA A 7 -13.91 -17.48 9.99
N ALA A 8 -14.16 -16.29 10.53
CA ALA A 8 -14.20 -15.05 9.75
C ALA A 8 -12.80 -14.59 9.29
N VAL A 9 -11.79 -14.77 10.14
CA VAL A 9 -10.41 -14.35 9.85
C VAL A 9 -9.65 -15.43 9.07
N GLU A 10 -9.91 -16.72 9.33
CA GLU A 10 -9.46 -17.80 8.44
C GLU A 10 -10.06 -17.62 7.04
N LYS A 11 -11.32 -17.17 6.93
CA LYS A 11 -11.95 -16.81 5.67
C LYS A 11 -11.30 -15.59 5.01
N PHE A 12 -10.89 -14.54 5.74
CA PHE A 12 -10.18 -13.37 5.21
C PHE A 12 -8.77 -13.71 4.67
N LEU A 13 -8.09 -14.68 5.29
CA LEU A 13 -6.77 -15.15 4.84
C LEU A 13 -6.87 -16.19 3.71
N GLN A 14 -7.88 -17.07 3.74
CA GLN A 14 -8.25 -17.90 2.57
C GLN A 14 -8.75 -17.05 1.40
N LEU A 15 -9.38 -15.90 1.67
CA LEU A 15 -9.82 -14.90 0.67
C LEU A 15 -8.66 -14.29 -0.13
N LYS A 16 -7.40 -14.37 0.33
CA LYS A 16 -6.21 -14.01 -0.47
C LYS A 16 -5.54 -15.21 -1.17
N VAL A 17 -5.95 -16.45 -0.87
CA VAL A 17 -5.43 -17.67 -1.53
C VAL A 17 -6.33 -18.13 -2.68
N THR A 18 -7.60 -17.75 -2.73
CA THR A 18 -8.48 -18.08 -3.85
C THR A 18 -9.40 -16.93 -4.22
N SER A 19 -9.44 -16.63 -5.52
CA SER A 19 -10.21 -15.61 -6.21
C SER A 19 -11.73 -15.82 -6.15
N ASP A 20 -12.38 -15.54 -5.01
CA ASP A 20 -13.84 -15.34 -4.99
C ASP A 20 -14.31 -14.62 -3.71
N VAL A 21 -14.78 -13.38 -3.85
CA VAL A 21 -15.34 -12.60 -2.75
C VAL A 21 -16.88 -12.62 -2.83
N ARG A 22 -17.54 -13.15 -1.79
CA ARG A 22 -18.95 -12.85 -1.50
C ARG A 22 -19.06 -11.91 -0.31
N GLU A 23 -19.89 -10.90 -0.51
CA GLU A 23 -20.22 -9.75 0.33
C GLU A 23 -20.45 -10.09 1.82
N LYS A 24 -19.83 -9.31 2.72
CA LYS A 24 -20.39 -8.96 4.04
C LYS A 24 -19.74 -7.68 4.58
N GLU A 25 -20.58 -6.85 5.20
CA GLU A 25 -20.35 -5.48 5.66
C GLU A 25 -19.34 -5.39 6.81
N PHE A 26 -18.43 -4.42 6.76
CA PHE A 26 -17.46 -4.11 7.82
C PHE A 26 -17.70 -2.68 8.35
N ASN A 27 -17.74 -2.49 9.67
CA ASN A 27 -18.15 -1.24 10.33
C ASN A 27 -17.01 -0.56 11.12
N HIS A 28 -17.11 0.74 11.40
CA HIS A 28 -16.05 1.64 11.89
C HIS A 28 -15.37 1.34 13.27
N HIS A 29 -15.76 0.30 14.01
CA HIS A 29 -15.15 -0.04 15.32
C HIS A 29 -13.97 -1.05 15.24
N GLU A 30 -13.48 -1.35 14.03
CA GLU A 30 -12.63 -2.52 13.77
C GLU A 30 -11.16 -2.21 13.42
N GLU A 31 -10.70 -0.97 13.62
CA GLU A 31 -9.30 -0.53 13.46
C GLU A 31 -8.30 -1.33 14.30
N SER A 32 -8.63 -1.55 15.58
CA SER A 32 -7.84 -2.42 16.45
C SER A 32 -8.02 -3.91 16.12
N ARG A 33 -9.13 -4.30 15.48
CA ARG A 33 -9.51 -5.70 15.26
C ARG A 33 -8.80 -6.33 14.06
N LEU A 34 -8.54 -5.59 12.98
CA LEU A 34 -7.75 -6.09 11.85
C LEU A 34 -6.30 -6.36 12.26
N ASN A 35 -5.70 -5.42 12.99
CA ASN A 35 -4.36 -5.59 13.54
C ASN A 35 -4.34 -6.77 14.53
N HIS A 36 -5.25 -6.81 15.52
CA HIS A 36 -5.34 -7.94 16.45
C HIS A 36 -5.60 -9.30 15.76
N GLY A 37 -6.41 -9.35 14.70
CA GLY A 37 -6.71 -10.58 13.95
C GLY A 37 -5.51 -11.12 13.16
N ILE A 38 -4.79 -10.24 12.45
CA ILE A 38 -3.56 -10.61 11.73
C ILE A 38 -2.49 -11.10 12.73
N PHE A 39 -2.25 -10.36 13.80
CA PHE A 39 -1.21 -10.71 14.79
C PHE A 39 -1.55 -11.95 15.64
N SER A 40 -2.84 -12.26 15.85
CA SER A 40 -3.25 -13.44 16.62
C SER A 40 -3.20 -14.74 15.82
N LEU A 41 -3.42 -14.69 14.50
CA LEU A 41 -3.39 -15.89 13.64
C LEU A 41 -2.04 -16.17 13.02
N LEU A 42 -1.22 -15.15 12.78
CA LEU A 42 0.11 -15.31 12.21
C LEU A 42 0.93 -16.40 12.92
N PRO A 43 1.00 -16.48 14.26
CA PRO A 43 1.73 -17.54 14.98
C PRO A 43 1.31 -18.98 14.62
N ARG A 44 0.04 -19.18 14.28
CA ARG A 44 -0.48 -20.50 13.85
C ARG A 44 -0.14 -20.79 12.40
N LEU A 45 -0.14 -19.77 11.55
CA LEU A 45 0.08 -19.88 10.11
C LEU A 45 1.56 -20.07 9.75
N VAL A 46 2.48 -19.46 10.51
CA VAL A 46 3.91 -19.43 10.16
C VAL A 46 4.71 -20.66 10.62
N ARG A 47 4.08 -21.64 11.28
CA ARG A 47 4.77 -22.88 11.68
C ARG A 47 5.17 -23.68 10.44
N GLY A 48 6.47 -23.97 10.32
CA GLY A 48 7.01 -24.73 9.19
C GLY A 48 7.11 -23.93 7.89
N ILE A 49 6.92 -22.60 7.93
CA ILE A 49 7.14 -21.73 6.78
C ILE A 49 8.59 -21.25 6.78
N HIS A 50 9.32 -21.49 5.68
CA HIS A 50 10.69 -20.99 5.52
C HIS A 50 10.75 -19.66 4.75
N LEU A 51 9.73 -19.36 3.94
CA LEU A 51 9.64 -18.15 3.11
C LEU A 51 8.26 -17.51 3.23
N ALA A 52 8.21 -16.22 3.57
CA ALA A 52 7.01 -15.41 3.55
C ALA A 52 7.12 -14.30 2.50
N VAL A 53 6.05 -14.05 1.74
CA VAL A 53 5.92 -12.92 0.82
C VAL A 53 4.82 -12.01 1.31
N ILE A 54 5.13 -10.73 1.51
CA ILE A 54 4.24 -9.76 2.15
C ILE A 54 4.19 -8.49 1.31
N ASP A 55 2.99 -8.04 0.93
CA ASP A 55 2.81 -6.73 0.30
C ASP A 55 3.07 -5.62 1.33
N HIS A 56 3.72 -4.52 0.94
CA HIS A 56 3.75 -3.32 1.77
C HIS A 56 2.45 -2.52 1.65
N ILE A 57 1.95 -2.40 0.42
CA ILE A 57 0.60 -1.92 0.14
C ILE A 57 -0.05 -2.91 -0.81
N THR A 58 -1.17 -3.50 -0.43
CA THR A 58 -1.89 -4.47 -1.25
C THR A 58 -2.51 -3.78 -2.46
N SER A 59 -2.47 -4.38 -3.65
CA SER A 59 -3.15 -3.82 -4.84
C SER A 59 -4.67 -3.77 -4.68
N MET A 60 -5.29 -4.89 -4.28
CA MET A 60 -6.67 -4.95 -3.80
C MET A 60 -6.66 -5.59 -2.40
N PRO A 61 -7.23 -4.98 -1.36
CA PRO A 61 -8.13 -3.81 -1.38
C PRO A 61 -7.47 -2.44 -1.07
N SER A 62 -6.24 -2.17 -1.51
CA SER A 62 -5.53 -0.90 -1.25
C SER A 62 -5.24 -0.61 0.23
N ILE A 63 -4.72 -1.61 0.94
CA ILE A 63 -4.38 -1.53 2.37
C ILE A 63 -2.87 -1.40 2.56
N LEU A 64 -2.44 -0.43 3.36
CA LEU A 64 -1.10 -0.32 3.94
C LEU A 64 -0.94 -1.35 5.07
N LEU A 65 0.00 -2.28 4.91
CA LEU A 65 0.26 -3.33 5.89
C LEU A 65 1.38 -2.92 6.86
N PRO A 66 1.29 -3.31 8.15
CA PRO A 66 2.33 -3.06 9.16
C PRO A 66 3.53 -3.99 8.95
N VAL A 67 4.29 -3.77 7.86
CA VAL A 67 5.36 -4.68 7.41
C VAL A 67 6.45 -4.85 8.46
N LYS A 68 6.80 -3.80 9.21
CA LYS A 68 7.88 -3.86 10.23
C LYS A 68 7.53 -4.88 11.32
N GLU A 69 6.29 -4.84 11.79
CA GLU A 69 5.74 -5.73 12.80
C GLU A 69 5.55 -7.14 12.24
N MET A 70 5.01 -7.28 11.02
CA MET A 70 4.82 -8.58 10.38
C MET A 70 6.15 -9.30 10.14
N VAL A 71 7.17 -8.60 9.63
CA VAL A 71 8.52 -9.16 9.43
C VAL A 71 9.11 -9.59 10.77
N SER A 72 8.98 -8.77 11.81
CA SER A 72 9.47 -9.09 13.17
C SER A 72 8.80 -10.35 13.72
N LEU A 73 7.50 -10.50 13.49
CA LEU A 73 6.74 -11.67 13.92
C LEU A 73 7.09 -12.93 13.12
N CYS A 74 7.23 -12.84 11.80
CA CYS A 74 7.68 -13.96 10.98
C CYS A 74 9.03 -14.49 11.46
N ARG A 75 9.99 -13.58 11.71
CA ARG A 75 11.32 -13.94 12.21
C ARG A 75 11.26 -14.55 13.62
N SER A 76 10.43 -14.04 14.52
CA SER A 76 10.30 -14.60 15.88
C SER A 76 9.72 -16.02 15.90
N HIS A 77 9.07 -16.44 14.82
CA HIS A 77 8.52 -17.78 14.66
C HIS A 77 9.34 -18.69 13.72
N GLY A 78 10.56 -18.30 13.38
CA GLY A 78 11.48 -19.14 12.62
C GLY A 78 11.31 -19.11 11.11
N VAL A 79 10.61 -18.11 10.55
CA VAL A 79 10.62 -17.87 9.10
C VAL A 79 12.00 -17.35 8.70
N GLU A 80 12.71 -18.12 7.89
CA GLU A 80 14.10 -17.83 7.49
C GLU A 80 14.18 -16.63 6.55
N GLN A 81 13.26 -16.52 5.58
CA GLN A 81 13.24 -15.47 4.58
C GLN A 81 11.90 -14.75 4.52
N VAL A 82 11.94 -13.41 4.43
CA VAL A 82 10.76 -12.57 4.25
C VAL A 82 11.00 -11.63 3.08
N LEU A 83 10.20 -11.76 2.03
CA LEU A 83 10.18 -10.89 0.87
C LEU A 83 9.07 -9.88 1.01
N VAL A 84 9.41 -8.60 0.86
CA VAL A 84 8.42 -7.51 0.88
C VAL A 84 8.18 -7.05 -0.55
N ASP A 85 6.95 -7.22 -1.05
CA ASP A 85 6.52 -6.61 -2.30
C ASP A 85 6.21 -5.13 -2.07
N GLY A 86 7.09 -4.27 -2.58
CA GLY A 86 7.01 -2.83 -2.48
C GLY A 86 6.48 -2.13 -3.75
N ALA A 87 5.80 -2.83 -4.67
CA ALA A 87 5.37 -2.26 -5.96
C ALA A 87 4.60 -0.94 -5.83
N HIS A 88 3.76 -0.82 -4.79
CA HIS A 88 2.98 0.39 -4.50
C HIS A 88 3.61 1.30 -3.43
N ALA A 89 4.75 0.91 -2.84
CA ALA A 89 5.36 1.56 -1.68
C ALA A 89 6.21 2.79 -2.04
N LEU A 90 6.93 2.73 -3.16
CA LEU A 90 7.90 3.78 -3.52
C LEU A 90 7.21 5.15 -3.62
N GLY A 91 7.69 6.11 -2.83
CA GLY A 91 7.12 7.46 -2.76
C GLY A 91 5.79 7.59 -1.99
N ASN A 92 5.21 6.48 -1.50
CA ASN A 92 3.95 6.47 -0.75
C ASN A 92 4.12 6.23 0.76
N VAL A 93 5.17 5.51 1.16
CA VAL A 93 5.45 5.16 2.56
C VAL A 93 6.88 5.53 2.93
N GLU A 94 7.17 5.53 4.23
CA GLU A 94 8.54 5.72 4.71
C GLU A 94 9.46 4.59 4.28
N HIS A 95 10.75 4.92 4.17
CA HIS A 95 11.77 3.96 3.83
C HIS A 95 11.95 2.92 4.94
N LEU A 96 12.26 1.68 4.53
CA LEU A 96 12.67 0.62 5.43
C LEU A 96 14.20 0.53 5.41
N ASP A 97 14.83 0.66 6.57
CA ASP A 97 16.29 0.81 6.68
C ASP A 97 17.06 -0.51 6.48
N ARG A 98 16.36 -1.65 6.41
CA ARG A 98 16.96 -3.00 6.42
C ARG A 98 16.44 -3.88 5.28
N LEU A 99 16.55 -3.37 4.05
CA LEU A 99 16.18 -4.11 2.84
C LEU A 99 17.41 -4.66 2.12
N HIS A 100 17.29 -5.90 1.66
CA HIS A 100 18.26 -6.58 0.80
C HIS A 100 17.59 -6.98 -0.52
N HIS A 101 18.36 -7.02 -1.61
CA HIS A 101 17.89 -7.58 -2.86
C HIS A 101 17.84 -9.12 -2.74
N PRO A 102 16.80 -9.79 -3.26
CA PRO A 102 16.61 -11.23 -3.07
C PRO A 102 17.69 -12.10 -3.75
N VAL A 103 18.35 -11.57 -4.79
CA VAL A 103 19.38 -12.30 -5.55
C VAL A 103 20.58 -11.39 -5.76
N VAL A 104 21.67 -11.63 -5.05
CA VAL A 104 22.83 -10.74 -5.04
C VAL A 104 24.06 -11.48 -5.55
N SER A 105 24.70 -10.98 -6.62
CA SER A 105 25.92 -11.55 -7.17
C SER A 105 27.19 -11.00 -6.50
N THR A 106 27.16 -9.74 -6.09
CA THR A 106 28.27 -9.00 -5.45
C THR A 106 27.68 -8.04 -4.41
N THR A 107 28.48 -7.58 -3.43
CA THR A 107 28.08 -6.56 -2.44
C THR A 107 26.91 -6.97 -1.51
N HIS A 108 26.68 -8.28 -1.30
CA HIS A 108 25.67 -8.77 -0.36
C HIS A 108 25.95 -8.27 1.06
N GLY A 109 24.94 -7.67 1.69
CA GLY A 109 25.04 -7.09 3.03
C GLY A 109 25.34 -5.59 3.04
N GLU A 110 25.70 -4.99 1.90
CA GLU A 110 25.99 -3.55 1.79
C GLU A 110 24.72 -2.69 1.61
N GLY A 111 23.55 -3.34 1.55
CA GLY A 111 22.24 -2.70 1.48
C GLY A 111 21.71 -2.54 0.06
N LEU A 112 20.42 -2.22 -0.03
CA LEU A 112 19.63 -2.31 -1.27
C LEU A 112 20.22 -1.54 -2.46
N ALA A 113 20.81 -0.37 -2.22
CA ALA A 113 21.38 0.46 -3.28
C ALA A 113 22.64 -0.19 -3.88
N ALA A 114 23.57 -0.63 -3.04
CA ALA A 114 24.82 -1.27 -3.46
C ALA A 114 24.55 -2.64 -4.12
N GLU A 115 23.67 -3.45 -3.53
CA GLU A 115 23.31 -4.79 -4.03
C GLU A 115 22.60 -4.76 -5.40
N ARG A 116 21.97 -3.63 -5.76
CA ARG A 116 21.26 -3.44 -7.02
C ARG A 116 22.02 -2.59 -8.04
N ALA A 117 23.15 -2.01 -7.66
CA ALA A 117 23.88 -1.05 -8.48
C ALA A 117 24.33 -1.65 -9.82
N TRP A 118 24.74 -2.90 -9.83
CA TRP A 118 25.20 -3.60 -11.03
C TRP A 118 24.71 -5.03 -11.08
N VAL A 119 23.79 -5.31 -12.00
CA VAL A 119 23.30 -6.68 -12.30
C VAL A 119 23.62 -7.08 -13.74
N GLY A 120 24.67 -6.48 -14.30
CA GLY A 120 25.04 -6.59 -15.72
C GLY A 120 24.62 -5.37 -16.54
N THR A 121 24.94 -5.45 -17.83
CA THR A 121 24.68 -4.38 -18.81
C THR A 121 23.18 -4.27 -19.08
N ARG A 122 22.60 -3.11 -18.72
CA ARG A 122 21.20 -2.73 -18.96
C ARG A 122 21.12 -1.22 -19.17
N ASP A 123 19.96 -0.73 -19.59
CA ASP A 123 19.69 0.70 -19.64
C ASP A 123 19.45 1.24 -18.21
N TYR A 124 20.32 2.13 -17.75
CA TYR A 124 20.27 2.74 -16.42
C TYR A 124 19.55 4.09 -16.41
N SER A 125 19.03 4.58 -17.55
CA SER A 125 18.44 5.91 -17.68
C SER A 125 17.35 6.18 -16.64
N ALA A 126 16.47 5.21 -16.39
CA ALA A 126 15.42 5.32 -15.37
C ALA A 126 15.97 5.41 -13.93
N GLN A 127 17.07 4.71 -13.64
CA GLN A 127 17.71 4.74 -12.31
C GLN A 127 18.44 6.06 -12.08
N LEU A 128 19.11 6.59 -13.11
CA LEU A 128 19.79 7.89 -13.07
C LEU A 128 18.81 9.06 -12.97
N ALA A 129 17.59 8.90 -13.47
CA ALA A 129 16.54 9.91 -13.37
C ALA A 129 15.95 10.07 -11.96
N VAL A 130 16.22 9.14 -11.02
CA VAL A 130 15.65 9.18 -9.66
C VAL A 130 16.06 10.46 -8.91
N SER A 131 17.33 10.87 -9.00
CA SER A 131 17.79 12.10 -8.36
C SER A 131 17.11 13.35 -8.93
N ALA A 132 16.93 13.41 -10.26
CA ALA A 132 16.20 14.52 -10.89
C ALA A 132 14.72 14.54 -10.49
N ALA A 133 14.08 13.38 -10.32
CA ALA A 133 12.71 13.29 -9.83
C ALA A 133 12.60 13.75 -8.36
N GLU A 134 13.55 13.37 -7.51
CA GLU A 134 13.60 13.82 -6.11
C GLU A 134 13.80 15.33 -6.00
N GLU A 135 14.75 15.91 -6.76
CA GLU A 135 14.96 17.36 -6.84
C GLU A 135 13.71 18.10 -7.30
N PHE A 136 13.02 17.56 -8.31
CA PHE A 136 11.75 18.11 -8.77
C PHE A 136 10.69 18.12 -7.66
N ILE A 137 10.50 16.99 -6.98
CA ILE A 137 9.54 16.89 -5.86
C ILE A 137 9.92 17.83 -4.71
N GLN A 138 11.22 17.94 -4.41
CA GLN A 138 11.71 18.86 -3.39
C GLN A 138 11.39 20.31 -3.74
N ARG A 139 11.60 20.71 -4.99
CA ARG A 139 11.36 22.07 -5.48
C ARG A 139 9.87 22.41 -5.57
N GLU A 140 9.06 21.51 -6.12
CA GLU A 140 7.65 21.79 -6.46
C GLU A 140 6.67 21.48 -5.32
N ASN A 141 7.00 20.53 -4.45
CA ASN A 141 6.11 20.01 -3.41
C ASN A 141 6.69 20.15 -1.99
N GLY A 142 7.93 20.65 -1.84
CA GLY A 142 8.59 20.75 -0.55
C GLY A 142 9.02 19.39 0.00
N GLY A 143 9.22 18.40 -0.87
CA GLY A 143 9.77 17.09 -0.54
C GLY A 143 8.76 15.95 -0.47
N LEU A 144 9.29 14.72 -0.38
CA LEU A 144 8.50 13.49 -0.40
C LEU A 144 7.52 13.36 0.76
N GLU A 145 7.86 13.89 1.94
CA GLU A 145 6.95 13.86 3.10
C GLU A 145 5.69 14.70 2.87
N THR A 146 5.85 15.90 2.35
CA THR A 146 4.73 16.80 2.02
C THR A 146 3.85 16.18 0.94
N LEU A 147 4.45 15.58 -0.09
CA LEU A 147 3.73 14.89 -1.15
C LEU A 147 2.96 13.67 -0.63
N ARG A 148 3.58 12.83 0.20
CA ARG A 148 2.93 11.66 0.82
C ARG A 148 1.73 12.06 1.66
N ARG A 149 1.90 13.05 2.53
CA ARG A 149 0.82 13.57 3.38
C ARG A 149 -0.33 14.14 2.56
N PHE A 150 -0.01 14.92 1.52
CA PHE A 150 -1.00 15.45 0.60
C PHE A 150 -1.81 14.33 -0.06
N ASN A 151 -1.13 13.35 -0.65
CA ASN A 151 -1.78 12.23 -1.34
C ASN A 151 -2.67 11.42 -0.38
N HIS A 152 -2.17 11.11 0.82
CA HIS A 152 -2.93 10.41 1.85
C HIS A 152 -4.19 11.18 2.25
N ASN A 153 -4.04 12.44 2.63
CA ASN A 153 -5.17 13.28 3.05
C ASN A 153 -6.22 13.41 1.94
N SER A 154 -5.79 13.59 0.70
CA SER A 154 -6.69 13.68 -0.46
C SER A 154 -7.41 12.37 -0.73
N ALA A 155 -6.72 11.22 -0.65
CA ALA A 155 -7.33 9.91 -0.82
C ALA A 155 -8.36 9.63 0.28
N VAL A 156 -8.01 9.88 1.54
CA VAL A 156 -8.91 9.69 2.70
C VAL A 156 -10.11 10.64 2.63
N ALA A 157 -9.91 11.92 2.31
CA ALA A 157 -10.99 12.90 2.17
C ALA A 157 -11.97 12.50 1.07
N MET A 158 -11.46 12.10 -0.11
CA MET A 158 -12.30 11.57 -1.18
C MET A 158 -13.03 10.28 -0.74
N GLY A 159 -12.32 9.41 -0.04
CA GLY A 159 -12.87 8.19 0.55
C GLY A 159 -14.08 8.47 1.44
N ASN A 160 -13.96 9.45 2.33
CA ASN A 160 -15.03 9.92 3.22
C ASN A 160 -16.21 10.50 2.43
N LEU A 161 -15.95 11.38 1.47
CA LEU A 161 -17.00 12.02 0.67
C LEU A 161 -17.85 10.97 -0.06
N LEU A 162 -17.20 10.05 -0.76
CA LEU A 162 -17.86 9.01 -1.53
C LEU A 162 -18.57 7.99 -0.63
N ALA A 163 -17.97 7.61 0.51
CA ALA A 163 -18.59 6.73 1.49
C ALA A 163 -19.87 7.36 2.06
N ASN A 164 -19.83 8.63 2.46
CA ASN A 164 -20.96 9.38 3.00
C ASN A 164 -22.09 9.52 1.97
N GLU A 165 -21.78 9.93 0.74
CA GLU A 165 -22.77 10.07 -0.34
C GLU A 165 -23.53 8.76 -0.61
N ARG A 166 -22.83 7.62 -0.50
CA ARG A 166 -23.40 6.31 -0.78
C ARG A 166 -24.03 5.63 0.44
N GLY A 167 -23.87 6.21 1.64
CA GLY A 167 -24.23 5.54 2.89
C GLY A 167 -23.46 4.24 3.09
N THR A 168 -22.18 4.23 2.70
CA THR A 168 -21.27 3.07 2.76
C THR A 168 -20.04 3.40 3.60
N VAL A 169 -19.09 2.49 3.65
CA VAL A 169 -17.83 2.60 4.40
C VAL A 169 -16.63 2.41 3.48
N ARG A 170 -15.47 2.91 3.92
CA ARG A 170 -14.19 2.56 3.28
C ARG A 170 -13.84 1.09 3.53
N GLY A 171 -13.07 0.52 2.62
CA GLY A 171 -12.48 -0.83 2.74
C GLY A 171 -11.47 -0.96 3.87
N ALA A 172 -10.89 0.17 4.30
CA ALA A 172 -9.95 0.21 5.40
C ALA A 172 -10.00 1.55 6.16
N PRO A 173 -9.51 1.53 7.41
CA PRO A 173 -9.18 2.72 8.21
C PRO A 173 -8.34 3.76 7.47
N ALA A 174 -8.36 5.01 7.94
CA ALA A 174 -7.54 6.06 7.33
C ALA A 174 -6.04 5.77 7.54
N GLU A 175 -5.67 5.29 8.71
CA GLU A 175 -4.30 4.95 9.14
C GLU A 175 -3.70 3.81 8.31
N MET A 176 -4.56 2.97 7.73
CA MET A 176 -4.18 1.87 6.84
C MET A 176 -4.31 2.26 5.37
N ALA A 177 -4.47 3.55 5.05
CA ALA A 177 -4.48 4.06 3.69
C ALA A 177 -3.15 4.77 3.37
N ALA A 178 -2.62 4.54 2.17
CA ALA A 178 -1.55 5.35 1.61
C ALA A 178 -2.17 6.42 0.68
N ALA A 179 -1.72 6.52 -0.57
CA ALA A 179 -2.33 7.38 -1.59
C ALA A 179 -3.57 6.78 -2.27
N MET A 180 -4.14 5.71 -1.74
CA MET A 180 -5.29 5.00 -2.31
C MET A 180 -6.24 4.57 -1.20
N VAL A 181 -7.53 4.54 -1.52
CA VAL A 181 -8.59 4.03 -0.65
C VAL A 181 -9.55 3.16 -1.45
N MET A 182 -9.99 2.05 -0.86
CA MET A 182 -11.13 1.29 -1.37
C MET A 182 -12.42 1.80 -0.72
N ILE A 183 -13.51 1.77 -1.47
CA ILE A 183 -14.85 2.11 -0.99
C ILE A 183 -15.80 1.01 -1.45
N TYR A 184 -16.65 0.55 -0.54
CA TYR A 184 -17.69 -0.41 -0.89
C TYR A 184 -18.80 0.29 -1.66
N THR A 185 -19.32 -0.36 -2.70
CA THR A 185 -20.49 0.12 -3.45
C THR A 185 -21.64 -0.85 -3.25
N THR A 186 -22.84 -0.33 -3.01
CA THR A 186 -24.07 -1.11 -2.78
C THR A 186 -24.85 -1.42 -4.07
N LYS A 187 -24.42 -0.90 -5.24
CA LYS A 187 -25.12 -1.11 -6.53
C LYS A 187 -24.14 -1.24 -7.72
N LYS A 188 -24.58 -1.92 -8.79
CA LYS A 188 -23.92 -2.01 -10.14
C LYS A 188 -23.77 -0.65 -10.87
N THR A 189 -23.95 0.48 -10.19
CA THR A 189 -23.89 1.79 -10.83
C THR A 189 -22.44 2.25 -10.88
N ILE A 190 -21.84 2.15 -12.07
CA ILE A 190 -20.53 2.76 -12.37
C ILE A 190 -20.71 4.28 -12.37
N TRP A 191 -19.91 4.99 -11.59
CA TRP A 191 -19.86 6.45 -11.69
C TRP A 191 -19.23 6.85 -13.02
N SER A 192 -19.86 7.78 -13.73
CA SER A 192 -19.14 8.49 -14.79
C SER A 192 -18.17 9.48 -14.16
N PHE A 193 -17.03 9.74 -14.82
CA PHE A 193 -16.08 10.78 -14.41
C PHE A 193 -16.79 12.13 -14.17
N ARG A 194 -17.82 12.44 -14.96
CA ARG A 194 -18.61 13.67 -14.84
C ARG A 194 -19.37 13.77 -13.53
N THR A 195 -19.93 12.65 -13.05
CA THR A 195 -20.65 12.59 -11.77
C THR A 195 -19.69 12.73 -10.59
N LEU A 196 -18.49 12.13 -10.68
CA LEU A 196 -17.45 12.30 -9.65
C LEU A 196 -16.97 13.76 -9.58
N SER A 197 -16.76 14.38 -10.74
CA SER A 197 -16.33 15.77 -10.82
C SER A 197 -17.35 16.75 -10.24
N SER A 198 -18.65 16.46 -10.31
CA SER A 198 -19.68 17.33 -9.73
C SER A 198 -19.82 17.21 -8.22
N LEU A 199 -19.34 16.10 -7.63
CA LEU A 199 -19.34 15.91 -6.18
C LEU A 199 -18.15 16.54 -5.47
N LEU A 200 -17.09 16.85 -6.21
CA LEU A 200 -15.88 17.43 -5.65
C LEU A 200 -16.19 18.85 -5.15
N PRO A 201 -16.10 19.14 -3.84
CA PRO A 201 -16.12 20.52 -3.40
C PRO A 201 -14.97 21.30 -4.06
N GLU A 202 -15.19 22.58 -4.38
CA GLU A 202 -14.17 23.45 -4.99
C GLU A 202 -12.87 23.53 -4.17
N ASN A 203 -12.96 23.19 -2.88
CA ASN A 203 -11.87 23.21 -1.90
C ASN A 203 -11.17 21.86 -1.71
N VAL A 204 -11.49 20.81 -2.47
CA VAL A 204 -10.66 19.60 -2.44
C VAL A 204 -9.31 19.98 -3.06
N PRO A 205 -8.19 19.79 -2.35
CA PRO A 205 -6.88 19.97 -2.92
C PRO A 205 -6.69 18.92 -4.01
N THR A 206 -7.09 19.25 -5.23
CA THR A 206 -6.61 18.55 -6.40
C THR A 206 -5.14 18.92 -6.51
N CYS A 207 -4.28 17.93 -6.77
CA CYS A 207 -2.95 18.26 -7.24
C CYS A 207 -3.21 19.11 -8.48
N ARG A 208 -2.96 20.43 -8.41
CA ARG A 208 -3.00 21.28 -9.60
C ARG A 208 -2.11 20.53 -10.56
N PHE A 209 -2.66 20.03 -11.66
CA PHE A 209 -1.85 19.47 -12.73
C PHE A 209 -0.76 20.51 -12.95
N TYR A 210 0.46 20.18 -12.53
CA TYR A 210 1.58 21.06 -12.82
C TYR A 210 1.53 21.15 -14.33
N ASN A 211 1.34 22.36 -14.82
CA ASN A 211 1.47 22.66 -16.22
C ASN A 211 2.96 22.43 -16.48
N VAL A 212 3.37 21.17 -16.64
CA VAL A 212 4.69 20.80 -17.13
C VAL A 212 4.67 21.45 -18.50
N PRO A 213 5.44 22.54 -18.72
CA PRO A 213 5.49 23.14 -20.04
C PRO A 213 5.86 22.00 -20.97
N ALA A 214 5.04 21.77 -22.01
CA ALA A 214 5.32 20.73 -22.99
C ALA A 214 6.82 20.77 -23.28
N MET A 215 7.53 19.65 -23.03
CA MET A 215 8.95 19.54 -23.34
C MET A 215 9.10 20.04 -24.76
N LYS A 216 9.65 21.25 -24.91
CA LYS A 216 10.10 21.71 -26.21
C LYS A 216 11.16 20.70 -26.60
N SER A 217 10.87 19.96 -27.67
CA SER A 217 11.77 19.00 -28.28
C SER A 217 13.23 19.44 -28.16
N LEU A 218 14.07 18.57 -27.59
CA LEU A 218 15.52 18.64 -27.78
C LEU A 218 15.85 18.66 -29.28
#